data_AF-A0A0Q7FM82-F1
#
_entry.id   AF-A0A0Q7FM82-F1
#
_cell.length_a   1.000
_cell.length_b   1.000
_cell.length_c   1.000
_cell.angle_alpha   90.00
_cell.angle_beta   90.00
_cell.angle_gamma   90.00
#
_symmetry.space_group_name_H-M   'P 1'
#
loop_
_entity.id
_entity.type
_entity.pdbx_description
1 polymer ?
#
loop_
_entity_poly.entity_id
_entity_poly.type
_entity_poly.pdbx_seq_one_letter_code
_entity_poly.pdbx_strand_id
1 'polypeptide(L)'
;MTTNARASAPNSTCLLNQLMDDAFPPTRPARSAAYVAGARAVLQFLLREAALQCPYKEGTTSFDAFYAGVAEGREIWGRQMQTANTASDRAPANSADLLAEELLAAEQIILAMLNAMTTAQKFKVGSQLVRRGVIDGGGTTRSHERRAVLVKTGFALPEVPARPVEHRRAPARQY
;
A
#
# COMPACT_ATOMS: atom_id res chain seq x y z
N MET A 1 -39.40 -7.16 -7.97
CA MET A 1 -38.83 -7.48 -6.65
C MET A 1 -37.40 -7.93 -6.89
N THR A 2 -36.44 -7.02 -6.77
CA THR A 2 -35.04 -7.27 -7.11
C THR A 2 -34.27 -7.42 -5.81
N THR A 3 -33.99 -8.66 -5.42
CA THR A 3 -33.24 -8.96 -4.20
C THR A 3 -31.76 -8.72 -4.49
N ASN A 4 -31.22 -7.63 -3.94
CA ASN A 4 -29.79 -7.33 -3.96
C ASN A 4 -29.01 -8.44 -3.24
N ALA A 5 -28.33 -9.28 -4.01
CA ALA A 5 -27.26 -10.13 -3.51
C ALA A 5 -26.11 -9.22 -3.07
N ARG A 6 -26.04 -8.90 -1.78
CA ARG A 6 -24.83 -8.35 -1.16
C ARG A 6 -23.73 -9.39 -1.36
N ALA A 7 -22.74 -9.06 -2.18
CA ALA A 7 -21.49 -9.79 -2.29
C ALA A 7 -20.94 -10.03 -0.87
N SER A 8 -20.94 -11.30 -0.44
CA SER A 8 -20.43 -11.72 0.86
C SER A 8 -18.92 -11.54 0.88
N ALA A 9 -18.44 -10.73 1.83
CA ALA A 9 -17.03 -10.61 2.18
C ALA A 9 -16.39 -12.00 2.36
N PRO A 10 -15.06 -12.16 2.20
CA PRO A 10 -14.39 -13.46 2.42
C PRO A 10 -14.86 -14.07 3.74
N ASN A 11 -15.56 -15.20 3.60
CA ASN A 11 -16.44 -15.75 4.61
C ASN A 11 -15.64 -16.03 5.89
N SER A 12 -16.02 -15.49 7.05
CA SER A 12 -15.35 -15.76 8.34
C SER A 12 -15.20 -17.24 8.67
N THR A 13 -15.93 -18.13 7.98
CA THR A 13 -15.75 -19.60 8.01
C THR A 13 -14.51 -20.07 7.27
N CYS A 14 -14.23 -19.52 6.08
CA CYS A 14 -13.06 -19.87 5.29
C CYS A 14 -11.78 -19.48 6.04
N LEU A 15 -11.72 -18.25 6.56
CA LEU A 15 -10.58 -17.77 7.34
C LEU A 15 -10.38 -18.56 8.64
N LEU A 16 -11.45 -18.91 9.35
CA LEU A 16 -11.35 -19.76 10.54
C LEU A 16 -10.72 -21.11 10.22
N ASN A 17 -11.19 -21.78 9.16
CA ASN A 17 -10.67 -23.10 8.79
C ASN A 17 -9.20 -22.98 8.39
N GLN A 18 -8.84 -21.97 7.60
CA GLN A 18 -7.45 -21.70 7.23
C GLN A 18 -6.56 -21.52 8.47
N LEU A 19 -6.95 -20.67 9.42
CA LEU A 19 -6.17 -20.47 10.65
C LEU A 19 -6.02 -21.75 11.48
N MET A 20 -7.04 -22.62 11.48
CA MET A 20 -6.99 -23.91 12.17
C MET A 20 -6.06 -24.90 11.45
N ASP A 21 -6.15 -24.98 10.12
CA ASP A 21 -5.32 -25.89 9.31
C ASP A 21 -3.83 -25.49 9.40
N ASP A 22 -3.54 -24.19 9.34
CA ASP A 22 -2.18 -23.65 9.49
C ASP A 22 -1.61 -23.87 10.89
N ALA A 23 -2.45 -23.76 11.94
CA ALA A 23 -2.01 -23.95 13.32
C ALA A 23 -1.88 -25.41 13.75
N PHE A 24 -2.67 -26.31 13.15
CA PHE A 24 -2.71 -27.73 13.48
C PHE A 24 -2.46 -28.62 12.26
N PRO A 25 -1.31 -28.47 11.57
CA PRO A 25 -0.99 -29.30 10.42
C PRO A 25 -0.72 -30.76 10.87
N PRO A 26 -0.87 -31.75 9.98
CA PRO A 26 -0.64 -33.16 10.30
C PRO A 26 0.82 -33.47 10.70
N THR A 27 1.76 -32.56 10.42
CA THR A 27 3.17 -32.64 10.83
C THR A 27 3.38 -32.29 12.30
N ARG A 28 2.42 -31.61 12.95
CA ARG A 28 2.47 -31.27 14.37
C ARG A 28 2.01 -32.48 15.22
N PRO A 29 2.63 -32.71 16.39
CA PRO A 29 2.12 -33.71 17.34
C PRO A 29 0.64 -33.50 17.64
N ALA A 30 -0.14 -34.59 17.60
CA ALA A 30 -1.57 -34.55 17.84
C ALA A 30 -1.88 -33.95 19.22
N ARG A 31 -2.77 -32.95 19.25
CA ARG A 31 -3.30 -32.35 20.48
C ARG A 31 -4.65 -32.95 20.82
N SER A 32 -5.05 -32.87 22.09
CA SER A 32 -6.34 -33.38 22.53
C SER A 32 -7.50 -32.63 21.85
N ALA A 33 -8.63 -33.31 21.67
CA ALA A 33 -9.81 -32.72 21.05
C ALA A 33 -10.31 -31.47 21.81
N ALA A 34 -10.25 -31.50 23.15
CA ALA A 34 -10.63 -30.37 24.00
C ALA A 34 -9.76 -29.12 23.75
N TYR A 35 -8.46 -29.33 23.57
CA TYR A 35 -7.51 -28.25 23.27
C TYR A 35 -7.80 -27.60 21.92
N VAL A 36 -7.97 -28.43 20.88
CA VAL A 36 -8.30 -27.93 19.52
C VAL A 36 -9.66 -27.23 19.51
N ALA A 37 -10.64 -27.74 20.27
CA ALA A 37 -11.94 -27.11 20.43
C ALA A 37 -11.85 -25.71 21.07
N GLY A 38 -11.00 -25.53 22.09
CA GLY A 38 -10.75 -24.24 22.73
C GLY A 38 -10.15 -23.21 21.78
N ALA A 39 -9.12 -23.60 21.01
CA ALA A 39 -8.52 -22.75 20.00
C ALA A 39 -9.53 -22.32 18.92
N ARG A 40 -10.34 -23.27 18.45
CA ARG A 40 -11.39 -23.00 17.46
C ARG A 40 -12.47 -22.07 18.02
N ALA A 41 -12.88 -22.26 19.27
CA ALA A 41 -13.95 -21.49 19.89
C ALA A 41 -13.55 -20.01 20.08
N VAL A 42 -12.32 -19.72 20.51
CA VAL A 42 -11.87 -18.34 20.65
C VAL A 42 -11.68 -17.64 19.30
N LEU A 43 -11.21 -18.35 18.27
CA LEU A 43 -11.13 -17.79 16.92
C LEU A 43 -12.52 -17.49 16.34
N GLN A 44 -13.53 -18.33 16.62
CA GLN A 44 -14.92 -18.03 16.28
C GLN A 44 -15.45 -16.79 17.00
N PHE A 45 -15.18 -16.67 18.31
CA PHE A 45 -15.52 -15.48 19.08
C PHE A 45 -14.90 -14.23 18.47
N LEU A 46 -13.61 -14.25 18.14
CA LEU A 46 -12.89 -13.10 17.58
C LEU A 46 -13.36 -12.72 16.17
N LEU A 47 -13.75 -13.70 15.35
CA LEU A 47 -14.16 -13.48 13.96
C LEU A 47 -15.65 -13.13 13.78
N ARG A 48 -16.50 -13.47 14.75
CA ARG A 48 -17.97 -13.39 14.61
C ARG A 48 -18.69 -12.88 15.85
N GLU A 49 -17.96 -12.47 16.88
CA GLU A 49 -18.51 -12.09 18.19
C GLU A 49 -19.41 -13.19 18.81
N ALA A 50 -19.17 -14.46 18.45
CA ALA A 50 -19.91 -15.60 18.96
C ALA A 50 -19.53 -15.90 20.42
N ALA A 51 -20.46 -16.30 21.29
CA ALA A 51 -20.16 -16.59 22.69
C ALA A 51 -19.09 -17.69 22.85
N LEU A 52 -18.09 -17.45 23.71
CA LEU A 52 -17.09 -18.45 24.08
C LEU A 52 -17.69 -19.39 25.15
N GLN A 53 -18.16 -20.56 24.73
CA GLN A 53 -18.73 -21.56 25.63
C GLN A 53 -17.78 -22.75 25.82
N CYS A 54 -17.43 -23.06 27.07
CA CYS A 54 -16.69 -24.27 27.43
C CYS A 54 -17.68 -25.40 27.75
N PRO A 55 -17.66 -26.54 27.02
CA PRO A 55 -18.57 -27.66 27.26
C PRO A 55 -18.10 -28.60 28.37
N TYR A 56 -16.89 -28.41 28.90
CA TYR A 56 -16.27 -29.30 29.87
C TYR A 56 -16.56 -28.82 31.30
N LYS A 57 -16.69 -29.77 32.22
CA LYS A 57 -16.88 -29.48 33.64
C LYS A 57 -15.58 -28.93 34.25
N GLU A 58 -15.69 -27.88 35.07
CA GLU A 58 -14.58 -27.33 35.85
C GLU A 58 -13.87 -28.39 36.69
N GLY A 59 -12.56 -28.26 36.83
CA GLY A 59 -11.70 -29.19 37.56
C GLY A 59 -11.41 -30.51 36.82
N THR A 60 -11.74 -30.60 35.53
CA THR A 60 -11.37 -31.75 34.68
C THR A 60 -10.18 -31.41 33.79
N THR A 61 -9.37 -32.42 33.44
CA THR A 61 -8.26 -32.24 32.50
C THR A 61 -8.70 -31.70 31.14
N SER A 62 -9.92 -32.05 30.69
CA SER A 62 -10.49 -31.51 29.44
C SER A 62 -10.83 -30.02 29.54
N PHE A 63 -11.25 -29.55 30.72
CA PHE A 63 -11.47 -28.13 30.97
C PHE A 63 -10.15 -27.34 30.91
N ASP A 64 -9.11 -27.83 31.58
CA ASP A 64 -7.80 -27.19 31.55
C ASP A 64 -7.22 -27.17 30.13
N ALA A 65 -7.36 -28.29 29.41
CA ALA A 65 -6.94 -28.39 28.01
C ALA A 65 -7.70 -27.41 27.11
N PHE A 66 -9.00 -27.21 27.32
CA PHE A 66 -9.78 -26.25 26.55
C PHE A 66 -9.26 -24.82 26.73
N TYR A 67 -9.03 -24.37 27.96
CA TYR A 67 -8.52 -23.01 28.21
C TYR A 67 -7.07 -22.84 27.76
N ALA A 68 -6.24 -23.88 27.83
CA ALA A 68 -4.92 -23.86 27.20
C ALA A 68 -5.04 -23.67 25.67
N GLY A 69 -6.00 -24.33 25.03
CA GLY A 69 -6.34 -24.12 23.63
C GLY A 69 -6.81 -22.70 23.31
N VAL A 70 -7.64 -22.10 24.19
CA VAL A 70 -8.08 -20.70 24.08
C VAL A 70 -6.89 -19.74 24.10
N ALA A 71 -5.88 -20.00 24.94
CA ALA A 71 -4.67 -19.19 24.97
C ALA A 71 -3.91 -19.26 23.62
N GLU A 72 -3.68 -20.47 23.08
CA GLU A 72 -3.03 -20.63 21.77
C GLU A 72 -3.86 -19.98 20.64
N GLY A 73 -5.19 -20.08 20.67
CA GLY A 73 -6.05 -19.41 19.69
C GLY A 73 -5.88 -17.89 19.67
N ARG A 74 -5.66 -17.25 20.83
CA ARG A 74 -5.35 -15.82 20.92
C ARG A 74 -3.98 -15.50 20.35
N GLU A 75 -2.98 -16.35 20.56
CA GLU A 75 -1.64 -16.19 19.97
C GLU A 75 -1.67 -16.30 18.45
N ILE A 76 -2.43 -17.26 17.91
CA ILE A 76 -2.65 -17.41 16.46
C ILE A 76 -3.24 -16.12 15.90
N TRP A 77 -4.28 -15.57 16.54
CA TRP A 77 -4.86 -14.29 16.12
C TRP A 77 -3.87 -13.13 16.21
N GLY A 78 -3.08 -13.06 17.28
CA GLY A 78 -2.03 -12.06 17.44
C GLY A 78 -1.01 -12.08 16.30
N ARG A 79 -0.52 -13.27 15.92
CA ARG A 79 0.39 -13.42 14.77
C ARG A 79 -0.25 -13.01 13.45
N GLN A 80 -1.54 -13.31 13.26
CA GLN A 80 -2.28 -12.90 12.05
C GLN A 80 -2.36 -11.37 11.95
N MET A 81 -2.72 -10.69 13.04
CA MET A 81 -2.80 -9.23 13.07
C MET A 81 -1.43 -8.56 12.89
N GLN A 82 -0.37 -9.13 13.49
CA GLN A 82 1.00 -8.63 13.29
C GLN A 82 1.47 -8.80 11.84
N THR A 83 1.17 -9.95 11.21
CA THR A 83 1.50 -10.19 9.80
C THR A 83 0.78 -9.21 8.89
N ALA A 84 -0.51 -8.95 9.15
CA ALA A 84 -1.29 -7.97 8.39
C ALA A 84 -0.72 -6.55 8.56
N ASN A 85 -0.35 -6.15 9.77
CA ASN A 85 0.24 -4.83 10.02
C ASN A 85 1.62 -4.68 9.35
N THR A 86 2.47 -5.70 9.45
CA THR A 86 3.79 -5.69 8.81
C THR A 86 3.70 -5.70 7.29
N ALA A 87 2.67 -6.34 6.72
CA ALA A 87 2.40 -6.28 5.28
C ALA A 87 1.96 -4.88 4.82
N SER A 88 1.24 -4.13 5.67
CA SER A 88 0.90 -2.73 5.41
C SER A 88 2.11 -1.80 5.54
N ASP A 89 3.03 -2.08 6.47
CA ASP A 89 4.23 -1.27 6.72
C ASP A 89 5.36 -1.57 5.71
N ARG A 90 5.34 -2.74 5.05
CA ARG A 90 6.27 -3.02 3.96
C ARG A 90 5.87 -2.20 2.74
N ALA A 91 6.76 -1.29 2.33
CA ALA A 91 6.66 -0.61 1.05
C ALA A 91 6.38 -1.66 -0.04
N PRO A 92 5.42 -1.40 -0.96
CA PRO A 92 5.07 -2.38 -1.98
C PRO A 92 6.32 -2.79 -2.76
N ALA A 93 6.33 -4.02 -3.29
CA ALA A 93 7.45 -4.55 -4.07
C ALA A 93 7.86 -3.63 -5.24
N ASN A 94 6.92 -2.80 -5.71
CA ASN A 94 7.09 -1.84 -6.81
C ASN A 94 7.25 -0.39 -6.32
N SER A 95 7.60 -0.17 -5.05
CA SER A 95 7.72 1.19 -4.48
C SER A 95 8.76 2.06 -5.20
N ALA A 96 9.85 1.45 -5.68
CA ALA A 96 10.82 2.14 -6.53
C ALA A 96 10.23 2.56 -7.89
N ASP A 97 9.37 1.71 -8.47
CA ASP A 97 8.70 1.97 -9.74
C ASP A 97 7.65 3.08 -9.60
N LEU A 98 6.86 3.07 -8.53
CA LEU A 98 5.88 4.13 -8.24
C LEU A 98 6.54 5.50 -8.04
N LEU A 99 7.68 5.54 -7.35
CA LEU A 99 8.45 6.77 -7.19
C LEU A 99 9.02 7.26 -8.53
N ALA A 100 9.47 6.34 -9.38
CA ALA A 100 9.95 6.70 -10.71
C ALA A 100 8.83 7.21 -11.63
N GLU A 101 7.64 6.60 -11.59
CA GLU A 101 6.45 7.07 -12.31
C GLU A 101 6.06 8.50 -11.88
N GLU A 102 6.05 8.78 -10.57
CA GLU A 102 5.79 10.13 -10.06
C GLU A 102 6.87 11.14 -10.49
N LEU A 103 8.15 10.75 -10.52
CA LEU A 103 9.22 11.62 -11.01
C LEU A 103 9.09 11.94 -12.50
N LEU A 104 8.62 10.99 -13.32
CA LEU A 104 8.30 11.21 -14.73
C LEU A 104 7.10 12.16 -14.89
N ALA A 105 6.03 11.96 -14.12
CA ALA A 105 4.87 12.85 -14.13
C ALA A 105 5.25 14.28 -13.73
N ALA A 106 6.04 14.43 -12.67
CA ALA A 106 6.56 15.72 -12.22
C ALA A 106 7.43 16.40 -13.30
N GLU A 107 8.27 15.64 -14.03
CA GLU A 107 9.04 16.19 -15.15
C GLU A 107 8.12 16.76 -16.24
N GLN A 108 7.08 16.03 -16.64
CA GLN A 108 6.14 16.49 -17.67
C GLN A 108 5.36 17.74 -17.25
N ILE A 109 4.85 17.77 -16.01
CA ILE A 109 4.13 18.94 -15.47
C ILE A 109 5.04 20.17 -15.50
N ILE A 110 6.27 20.04 -15.01
CA ILE A 110 7.23 21.14 -14.96
C ILE A 110 7.59 21.63 -16.36
N LEU A 111 7.83 20.72 -17.31
CA LEU A 111 8.11 21.08 -18.70
C LEU A 111 6.92 21.82 -19.34
N ALA A 112 5.69 21.34 -19.14
CA ALA A 112 4.48 22.00 -19.63
C ALA A 112 4.33 23.41 -19.04
N MET A 113 4.54 23.57 -17.73
CA MET A 113 4.50 24.87 -17.05
C MET A 113 5.58 25.82 -17.59
N LEU A 114 6.83 25.38 -17.65
CA LEU A 114 7.92 26.18 -18.22
C LEU A 114 7.64 26.55 -19.67
N ASN A 115 7.00 25.66 -20.43
CA ASN A 115 6.68 25.92 -21.81
C ASN A 115 5.61 27.00 -22.01
N ALA A 116 4.69 27.14 -21.06
CA ALA A 116 3.65 28.16 -21.03
C ALA A 116 4.11 29.51 -20.42
N MET A 117 5.17 29.51 -19.62
CA MET A 117 5.66 30.72 -18.94
C MET A 117 6.47 31.64 -19.85
N THR A 118 6.30 32.95 -19.64
CA THR A 118 7.18 33.98 -20.21
C THR A 118 8.58 33.94 -19.57
N THR A 119 9.57 34.50 -20.26
CA THR A 119 10.94 34.60 -19.76
C THR A 119 11.02 35.32 -18.41
N ALA A 120 10.31 36.44 -18.24
CA ALA A 120 10.29 37.18 -16.98
C ALA A 120 9.72 36.34 -15.82
N GLN A 121 8.66 35.57 -16.08
CA GLN A 121 8.09 34.67 -15.07
C GLN A 121 9.06 33.55 -14.68
N LYS A 122 9.81 33.00 -15.64
CA LYS A 122 10.85 31.98 -15.38
C LYS A 122 11.94 32.52 -14.47
N PHE A 123 12.44 33.72 -14.76
CA PHE A 123 13.43 34.39 -13.90
C PHE A 123 12.89 34.62 -12.48
N LYS A 124 11.66 35.12 -12.35
CA LYS A 124 11.03 35.34 -11.03
C LYS A 124 10.95 34.03 -10.22
N VAL A 125 10.51 32.94 -10.83
CA VAL A 125 10.45 31.62 -10.17
C VAL A 125 11.85 31.12 -9.82
N GLY A 126 12.84 31.26 -10.72
CA GLY A 126 14.23 30.92 -10.44
C GLY A 126 14.77 31.63 -9.20
N SER A 127 14.60 32.96 -9.11
CA SER A 127 15.02 33.74 -7.94
C SER A 127 14.32 33.31 -6.64
N GLN A 128 13.04 32.92 -6.71
CA GLN A 128 12.31 32.40 -5.56
C GLN A 128 12.86 31.05 -5.09
N LEU A 129 13.21 30.16 -6.03
CA LEU A 129 13.77 28.85 -5.72
C LEU A 129 15.19 28.95 -5.15
N VAL A 130 16.02 29.84 -5.67
CA VAL A 130 17.35 30.17 -5.10
C VAL A 130 17.19 30.68 -3.66
N ARG A 131 16.28 31.64 -3.43
CA ARG A 131 16.02 32.18 -2.09
C ARG A 131 15.58 31.10 -1.10
N ARG A 132 14.87 30.08 -1.56
CA ARG A 132 14.41 28.94 -0.76
C ARG A 132 15.46 27.82 -0.64
N GLY A 133 16.64 27.97 -1.23
CA GLY A 133 17.68 26.95 -1.23
C GLY A 133 17.33 25.68 -2.00
N VAL A 134 16.35 25.75 -2.91
CA VAL A 134 15.91 24.58 -3.70
C VAL A 134 16.87 24.33 -4.86
N ILE A 135 17.50 25.39 -5.38
CA ILE A 135 18.49 25.33 -6.46
C ILE A 135 19.67 26.24 -6.11
N ASP A 136 20.84 25.94 -6.67
CA ASP A 136 22.12 26.62 -6.45
C ASP A 136 22.36 27.83 -7.36
N GLY A 137 21.37 28.19 -8.19
CA GLY A 137 21.44 29.32 -9.13
C GLY A 137 21.65 28.92 -10.59
N GLY A 138 21.89 27.64 -10.88
CA GLY A 138 22.13 27.14 -12.24
C GLY A 138 20.88 26.94 -13.13
N GLY A 139 19.70 27.43 -12.75
CA GLY A 139 18.49 27.24 -13.56
C GLY A 139 17.17 27.66 -12.90
N THR A 140 16.06 27.07 -13.36
CA THR A 140 14.72 27.30 -12.81
C THR A 140 14.08 26.03 -12.26
N THR A 141 14.78 24.89 -12.32
CA THR A 141 14.31 23.57 -11.85
C THR A 141 15.51 22.66 -11.51
N ARG A 142 15.28 21.59 -10.74
CA ARG A 142 16.24 20.48 -10.49
C ARG A 142 16.11 19.33 -11.50
N SER A 143 15.92 19.63 -12.79
CA SER A 143 15.64 18.60 -13.81
C SER A 143 16.76 17.57 -13.97
N HIS A 144 18.02 18.00 -13.88
CA HIS A 144 19.19 17.12 -14.01
C HIS A 144 19.24 16.07 -12.89
N GLU A 145 18.87 16.47 -11.66
CA GLU A 145 18.88 15.57 -10.49
C GLU A 145 17.74 14.54 -10.57
N ARG A 146 16.54 14.96 -10.98
CA ARG A 146 15.44 14.02 -11.23
C ARG A 146 15.78 13.02 -12.32
N ARG A 147 16.39 13.47 -13.43
CA ARG A 147 16.84 12.57 -14.51
C ARG A 147 17.91 11.59 -14.04
N ALA A 148 18.85 12.01 -13.20
CA ALA A 148 19.85 11.11 -12.61
C ALA A 148 19.22 10.00 -11.76
N VAL A 149 18.14 10.31 -11.01
CA VAL A 149 17.39 9.32 -10.25
C VAL A 149 16.64 8.35 -11.18
N LEU A 150 15.96 8.86 -12.21
CA LEU A 150 15.21 8.04 -13.17
C LEU A 150 16.10 7.07 -13.97
N VAL A 151 17.29 7.53 -14.39
CA VAL A 151 18.28 6.68 -15.06
C VAL A 151 18.78 5.59 -14.10
N LYS A 152 19.02 5.93 -12.83
CA LYS A 152 19.45 4.97 -11.82
C LYS A 152 18.39 3.90 -11.51
N THR A 153 17.11 4.23 -11.65
CA THR A 153 16.00 3.28 -11.47
C THR A 153 15.64 2.50 -12.74
N GLY A 154 16.33 2.74 -13.86
CA GLY A 154 16.11 2.01 -15.12
C GLY A 154 14.90 2.48 -15.94
N PHE A 155 14.33 3.64 -15.62
CA PHE A 155 13.19 4.20 -16.37
C PHE A 155 13.66 5.00 -17.59
N ALA A 156 13.04 4.73 -18.74
CA ALA A 156 13.30 5.47 -19.97
C ALA A 156 12.66 6.87 -19.92
N LEU A 157 13.43 7.90 -20.27
CA LEU A 157 12.92 9.26 -20.38
C LEU A 157 12.10 9.39 -21.68
N PRO A 158 10.90 10.00 -21.66
CA PRO A 158 10.16 10.27 -22.88
C PRO A 158 10.92 11.29 -23.74
N GLU A 159 10.95 11.06 -25.06
CA GLU A 159 11.46 12.05 -26.00
C GLU A 159 10.61 13.33 -25.91
N VAL A 160 11.27 14.48 -25.74
CA VAL A 160 10.59 15.76 -25.75
C VAL A 160 10.14 16.03 -27.19
N PRO A 161 8.82 16.11 -27.50
CA PRO A 161 8.39 16.44 -28.84
C PRO A 161 8.90 17.84 -29.19
N ALA A 162 9.71 17.93 -30.25
CA ALA A 162 10.17 19.20 -30.78
C ALA A 162 8.94 20.05 -31.14
N ARG A 163 8.84 21.27 -30.59
CA ARG A 163 7.75 22.17 -30.99
C ARG A 163 7.91 22.53 -32.47
N PRO A 164 6.81 22.57 -33.25
CA PRO A 164 6.81 23.28 -34.51
C PRO A 164 7.17 24.75 -34.26
N VAL A 165 8.15 25.26 -34.97
CA VAL A 165 8.50 26.69 -34.95
C VAL A 165 7.38 27.42 -35.70
N GLU A 166 6.36 27.90 -34.99
CA GLU A 166 5.38 28.80 -35.58
C GLU A 166 6.05 30.14 -35.88
N HIS A 167 6.41 30.35 -37.14
CA HIS A 167 6.76 31.66 -37.65
C HIS A 167 5.55 32.57 -37.54
N ARG A 168 5.54 33.41 -36.50
CA ARG A 168 4.48 34.40 -36.24
C ARG A 168 4.39 35.35 -37.45
N ARG A 169 3.45 35.11 -38.38
CA ARG A 169 3.16 36.04 -39.48
C ARG A 169 2.71 37.38 -38.89
N ALA A 170 3.38 38.46 -39.29
CA ALA A 170 3.02 39.81 -38.88
C ALA A 170 1.59 40.15 -39.32
N PRO A 171 0.80 40.86 -38.50
CA PRO A 171 -0.55 41.25 -38.89
C PRO A 171 -0.50 42.27 -40.03
N ALA A 172 -1.26 42.00 -41.09
CA ALA A 172 -1.40 42.90 -42.23
C ALA A 172 -2.02 44.23 -41.75
N ARG A 173 -1.30 45.34 -41.94
CA ARG A 173 -1.85 46.68 -41.76
C ARG A 173 -2.91 46.90 -42.84
N GLN A 174 -4.16 47.04 -42.44
CA GLN A 174 -5.22 47.56 -43.30
C GLN A 174 -5.09 49.09 -43.30
N TYR A 175 -5.00 49.66 -44.51
CA TYR A 175 -4.99 51.10 -44.78
C TYR A 175 -6.42 51.64 -44.82
#